data_AF-A0A2V5PKV0-F1
#
_entry.id   AF-A0A2V5PKV0-F1
#
_cell.length_a   1.000
_cell.length_b   1.000
_cell.length_c   1.000
_cell.angle_alpha   90.00
_cell.angle_beta   90.00
_cell.angle_gamma   90.00
#
_symmetry.space_group_name_H-M   'P 1'
#
loop_
_entity.id
_entity.type
_entity.pdbx_description
1 polymer ?
#
loop_
_entity_poly.entity_id
_entity_poly.type
_entity_poly.pdbx_seq_one_letter_code
_entity_poly.pdbx_strand_id
1 'polypeptide(L)'
;TTQLRAIADVATAVTKGDLTRSIQVEAQGEVAFVKDNINEMIRNLKDTTLQNEEQDWLKTNLTRFTRMLQGQRDLMTVGKLILSELAPLVSAQQGVLYIMDGSGSDPELTLLASYAGPNGEEGRTR
;
A
#
# COMPACT_ATOMS: atom_id res chain seq x y z
N THR A 1 31.64 -31.42 -3.57
CA THR A 1 30.78 -30.72 -2.59
C THR A 1 30.18 -29.42 -3.14
N THR A 2 29.77 -29.40 -4.42
CA THR A 2 29.27 -28.18 -5.08
C THR A 2 27.88 -27.77 -4.60
N GLN A 3 27.03 -28.73 -4.25
CA GLN A 3 25.67 -28.49 -3.78
C GLN A 3 25.62 -27.72 -2.46
N LEU A 4 26.36 -28.18 -1.44
CA LEU A 4 26.41 -27.51 -0.14
C LEU A 4 27.00 -26.09 -0.22
N ARG A 5 28.00 -25.87 -1.09
CA ARG A 5 28.57 -24.54 -1.32
C ARG A 5 27.52 -23.59 -1.92
N ALA A 6 26.77 -24.04 -2.93
CA ALA A 6 25.71 -23.23 -3.52
C ALA A 6 24.61 -22.85 -2.51
N ILE A 7 24.25 -23.78 -1.61
CA ILE A 7 23.29 -23.51 -0.53
C ILE A 7 23.86 -22.45 0.44
N ALA A 8 25.11 -22.59 0.87
CA ALA A 8 25.76 -21.66 1.78
C ALA A 8 25.88 -20.24 1.18
N ASP A 9 26.19 -20.15 -0.11
CA ASP A 9 26.31 -18.88 -0.83
C ASP A 9 24.96 -18.15 -0.89
N VAL A 10 23.87 -18.86 -1.21
CA VAL A 10 22.52 -18.29 -1.24
C VAL A 10 22.07 -17.89 0.16
N ALA A 11 22.27 -18.74 1.17
CA ALA A 11 21.92 -18.41 2.56
C ALA A 11 22.64 -17.15 3.04
N THR A 12 23.93 -17.00 2.71
CA THR A 12 24.71 -15.81 3.04
C THR A 12 24.15 -14.55 2.36
N ALA A 13 23.72 -14.65 1.11
CA ALA A 13 23.11 -13.53 0.38
C ALA A 13 21.76 -13.12 1.00
N VAL A 14 20.93 -14.09 1.39
CA VAL A 14 19.65 -13.86 2.06
C VAL A 14 19.85 -13.18 3.41
N THR A 15 20.85 -13.57 4.21
CA THR A 15 21.20 -12.88 5.46
C THR A 15 21.63 -11.43 5.24
N LYS A 16 22.18 -11.11 4.07
CA LYS A 16 22.52 -9.73 3.66
C LYS A 16 21.33 -8.97 3.07
N GLY A 17 20.14 -9.56 3.02
CA GLY A 17 18.91 -8.95 2.51
C GLY A 17 18.64 -9.20 1.02
N ASP A 18 19.46 -9.98 0.31
CA ASP A 18 19.20 -10.29 -1.09
C ASP A 18 18.25 -11.49 -1.22
N LEU A 19 16.95 -11.19 -1.25
CA LEU A 19 15.86 -12.17 -1.42
C LEU A 19 15.57 -12.50 -2.89
N THR A 20 16.40 -12.03 -3.84
CA THR A 20 16.24 -12.35 -5.27
C THR A 20 16.96 -13.65 -5.66
N ARG A 21 17.83 -14.15 -4.79
CA ARG A 21 18.64 -15.34 -5.00
C ARG A 21 17.81 -16.62 -4.81
N SER A 22 18.21 -17.67 -5.52
CA SER A 22 17.64 -19.01 -5.35
C SER A 22 18.69 -20.08 -5.63
N ILE A 23 18.52 -21.24 -5.04
CA ILE A 23 19.43 -22.38 -5.24
C ILE A 23 18.96 -23.15 -6.49
N GLN A 24 19.77 -23.10 -7.55
CA GLN A 24 19.46 -23.68 -8.86
C GLN A 24 20.19 -25.01 -9.13
N VAL A 25 21.13 -25.40 -8.28
CA VAL A 25 21.92 -26.62 -8.48
C VAL A 25 21.07 -27.88 -8.29
N GLU A 26 21.29 -28.90 -9.12
CA GLU A 26 20.68 -30.20 -8.94
C GLU A 26 21.20 -30.87 -7.66
N ALA A 27 20.27 -31.38 -6.85
CA ALA A 27 20.52 -32.08 -5.60
C ALA A 27 19.58 -33.27 -5.50
N GLN A 28 19.98 -34.29 -4.73
CA GLN A 28 19.17 -35.47 -4.47
C GLN A 28 19.14 -35.79 -2.96
N GLY A 29 18.14 -36.55 -2.54
CA GLY A 29 17.96 -36.96 -1.15
C GLY A 29 17.79 -35.77 -0.21
N GLU A 30 18.46 -35.81 0.94
CA GLU A 30 18.37 -34.78 1.98
C GLU A 30 18.79 -33.39 1.48
N VAL A 31 19.77 -33.31 0.57
CA VAL A 31 20.24 -32.03 0.04
C VAL A 31 19.18 -31.39 -0.87
N ALA A 32 18.38 -32.18 -1.58
CA ALA A 32 17.25 -31.67 -2.35
C ALA A 32 16.17 -31.09 -1.43
N PHE A 33 15.85 -31.80 -0.35
CA PHE A 33 14.89 -31.34 0.65
C PHE A 33 15.33 -30.01 1.30
N VAL A 34 16.60 -29.90 1.69
CA VAL A 34 17.15 -28.64 2.25
C VAL A 34 17.09 -27.50 1.22
N LYS A 35 17.45 -27.77 -0.03
CA LYS A 35 17.36 -26.80 -1.13
C LYS A 35 15.93 -26.27 -1.29
N ASP A 36 14.94 -27.17 -1.32
CA ASP A 36 13.55 -26.81 -1.54
C ASP A 36 13.00 -26.00 -0.37
N ASN A 37 13.28 -26.40 0.88
CA ASN A 37 12.89 -25.66 2.08
C ASN A 37 13.50 -24.26 2.14
N ILE A 38 14.79 -24.12 1.78
CA ILE A 38 15.45 -22.81 1.76
C ILE A 38 14.84 -21.93 0.66
N ASN A 39 14.61 -22.47 -0.54
CA ASN A 39 13.97 -21.72 -1.61
C ASN A 39 12.53 -21.29 -1.22
N GLU A 40 11.80 -22.12 -0.49
CA GLU A 40 10.50 -21.76 0.07
C GLU A 40 10.60 -20.65 1.11
N MET A 41 11.54 -20.76 2.06
CA MET A 41 11.80 -19.70 3.04
C MET A 41 12.12 -18.37 2.36
N ILE A 42 12.93 -18.36 1.29
CA ILE A 42 13.27 -17.13 0.55
C ILE A 42 12.03 -16.51 -0.09
N ARG A 43 11.17 -17.32 -0.72
CA ARG A 43 9.90 -16.84 -1.29
C ARG A 43 9.02 -16.23 -0.21
N ASN A 44 8.84 -16.94 0.91
CA ASN A 44 8.01 -16.46 2.02
C ASN A 44 8.55 -15.17 2.62
N LEU A 45 9.87 -15.05 2.80
CA LEU A 45 10.49 -13.81 3.26
C LEU A 45 10.25 -12.66 2.29
N LYS A 46 10.44 -12.90 0.98
CA LYS A 46 10.22 -11.88 -0.06
C LYS A 46 8.78 -11.38 -0.04
N ASP A 47 7.82 -12.30 0.00
CA ASP A 47 6.39 -11.96 0.01
C ASP A 47 6.01 -11.21 1.30
N THR A 48 6.52 -11.67 2.44
CA THR A 48 6.32 -11.00 3.73
C THR A 48 6.92 -9.60 3.76
N THR A 49 8.12 -9.40 3.21
CA THR A 49 8.75 -8.08 3.11
C THR A 49 7.91 -7.12 2.27
N LEU A 50 7.43 -7.56 1.10
CA LEU A 50 6.56 -6.72 0.25
C LEU A 50 5.24 -6.36 0.95
N GLN A 51 4.62 -7.33 1.62
CA GLN A 51 3.40 -7.07 2.40
C GLN A 51 3.65 -6.10 3.57
N ASN A 52 4.80 -6.22 4.25
CA ASN A 52 5.17 -5.31 5.33
C ASN A 52 5.38 -3.88 4.82
N GLU A 53 6.03 -3.70 3.66
CA GLU A 53 6.21 -2.39 3.04
C GLU A 53 4.86 -1.73 2.71
N GLU A 54 3.92 -2.48 2.14
CA GLU A 54 2.56 -2.01 1.86
C GLU A 54 1.83 -1.62 3.15
N GLN A 55 1.92 -2.45 4.20
CA GLN A 55 1.32 -2.17 5.50
C GLN A 55 1.95 -0.96 6.20
N ASP A 56 3.26 -0.80 6.15
CA ASP A 56 3.97 0.32 6.76
C ASP A 56 3.62 1.62 6.06
N TRP A 57 3.45 1.59 4.74
CA TRP A 57 2.90 2.70 3.99
C TRP A 57 1.46 3.04 4.44
N LEU A 58 0.56 2.04 4.56
CA LEU A 58 -0.82 2.26 5.04
C LEU A 58 -0.87 2.91 6.42
N LYS A 59 -0.08 2.36 7.37
CA LYS A 59 0.01 2.87 8.75
C LYS A 59 0.56 4.30 8.79
N THR A 60 1.60 4.57 7.98
CA THR A 60 2.20 5.91 7.89
C THR A 60 1.17 6.92 7.39
N ASN A 61 0.40 6.59 6.35
CA ASN A 61 -0.64 7.47 5.84
C ASN A 61 -1.77 7.68 6.81
N LEU A 62 -2.28 6.63 7.46
CA LEU A 62 -3.30 6.77 8.50
C LEU A 62 -2.86 7.72 9.63
N THR A 63 -1.61 7.56 10.07
CA THR A 63 -1.01 8.43 11.10
C THR A 63 -0.90 9.88 10.63
N ARG A 64 -0.55 10.09 9.35
CA ARG A 64 -0.48 11.42 8.72
C ARG A 64 -1.88 12.04 8.60
N PHE A 65 -2.87 11.30 8.10
CA PHE A 65 -4.26 11.74 8.02
C PHE A 65 -4.79 12.16 9.39
N THR A 66 -4.62 11.31 10.40
CA THR A 66 -5.08 11.61 11.76
C THR A 66 -4.49 12.94 12.26
N ARG A 67 -3.19 13.18 12.03
CA ARG A 67 -2.55 14.46 12.38
C ARG A 67 -3.08 15.65 11.59
N MET A 68 -3.34 15.48 10.30
CA MET A 68 -3.86 16.56 9.44
C MET A 68 -5.30 16.94 9.77
N LEU A 69 -6.11 15.96 10.18
CA LEU A 69 -7.51 16.16 10.53
C LEU A 69 -7.69 16.69 11.96
N GLN A 70 -6.70 16.50 12.84
CA GLN A 70 -6.73 17.03 14.19
C GLN A 70 -6.80 18.56 14.19
N GLY A 71 -7.83 19.09 14.85
CA GLY A 71 -8.05 20.54 14.99
C GLY A 71 -8.71 21.22 13.79
N GLN A 72 -8.95 20.50 12.69
CA GLN A 72 -9.68 21.03 11.55
C GLN A 72 -11.18 21.06 11.86
N ARG A 73 -11.76 22.26 11.86
CA ARG A 73 -13.21 22.47 11.99
C ARG A 73 -13.91 22.68 10.65
N ASP A 74 -13.13 22.90 9.59
CA ASP A 74 -13.63 23.11 8.25
C ASP A 74 -13.61 21.81 7.44
N LEU A 75 -14.81 21.27 7.18
CA LEU A 75 -15.02 20.04 6.41
C LEU A 75 -14.55 20.17 4.96
N MET A 76 -14.58 21.37 4.38
CA MET A 76 -14.07 21.64 3.02
C MET A 76 -12.55 21.40 2.96
N THR A 77 -11.81 21.97 3.92
CA THR A 77 -10.36 21.77 4.05
C THR A 77 -10.03 20.29 4.27
N VAL A 78 -10.76 19.62 5.16
CA VAL A 78 -10.64 18.17 5.40
C VAL A 78 -10.85 17.36 4.11
N GLY A 79 -11.92 17.66 3.36
CA GLY A 79 -12.25 16.95 2.11
C GLY A 79 -11.15 17.10 1.05
N LYS A 80 -10.61 18.31 0.88
CA LYS A 80 -9.50 18.56 -0.05
C LYS A 80 -8.23 17.80 0.35
N LEU A 81 -7.89 17.81 1.65
CA LEU A 81 -6.73 17.10 2.18
C LEU A 81 -6.85 15.58 2.00
N ILE A 82 -8.04 15.02 2.22
CA ILE A 82 -8.31 13.59 1.99
C ILE A 82 -8.08 13.26 0.51
N LEU A 83 -8.68 14.03 -0.41
CA LEU A 83 -8.57 13.75 -1.83
C LEU A 83 -7.14 13.97 -2.37
N SER A 84 -6.38 14.95 -1.85
CA SER A 84 -4.99 15.18 -2.27
C SER A 84 -4.03 14.04 -1.96
N GLU A 85 -4.38 13.16 -1.01
CA GLU A 85 -3.55 12.02 -0.61
C GLU A 85 -4.12 10.69 -1.13
N LEU A 86 -5.45 10.49 -1.08
CA LEU A 86 -6.10 9.26 -1.54
C LEU A 86 -6.11 9.13 -3.06
N ALA A 87 -6.27 10.22 -3.81
CA ALA A 87 -6.34 10.13 -5.26
C ALA A 87 -5.00 9.68 -5.88
N PRO A 88 -3.83 10.24 -5.50
CA PRO A 88 -2.54 9.70 -5.97
C PRO A 88 -2.30 8.25 -5.58
N LEU A 89 -2.72 7.85 -4.37
CA LEU A 89 -2.55 6.48 -3.87
C LEU A 89 -3.18 5.44 -4.80
N VAL A 90 -4.45 5.62 -5.15
CA VAL A 90 -5.14 4.66 -6.02
C VAL A 90 -4.91 4.96 -7.51
N SER A 91 -3.97 5.86 -7.81
CA SER A 91 -3.73 6.38 -9.17
C SER A 91 -5.02 6.91 -9.83
N ALA A 92 -5.91 7.51 -9.04
CA ALA A 92 -7.14 8.11 -9.54
C ALA A 92 -6.81 9.38 -10.33
N GLN A 93 -7.38 9.47 -11.53
CA GLN A 93 -7.25 10.66 -12.38
C GLN A 93 -8.11 11.82 -11.87
N GLN A 94 -9.23 11.52 -11.21
CA GLN A 94 -10.16 12.49 -10.63
C GLN A 94 -10.76 11.90 -9.35
N GLY A 95 -11.07 12.77 -8.40
CA GLY A 95 -11.76 12.40 -7.16
C GLY A 95 -12.73 13.48 -6.74
N VAL A 96 -13.88 13.10 -6.20
CA VAL A 96 -14.90 14.02 -5.69
C VAL A 96 -15.45 13.49 -4.38
N LEU A 97 -15.75 14.39 -3.46
CA LEU A 97 -16.36 14.06 -2.18
C LEU A 97 -17.61 14.90 -2.01
N TYR A 98 -18.75 14.23 -1.80
CA TYR A 98 -20.03 14.86 -1.55
C TYR A 98 -20.42 14.67 -0.08
N ILE A 99 -21.14 15.63 0.47
CA ILE A 99 -21.83 15.52 1.75
C ILE A 99 -23.33 15.51 1.50
N MET A 100 -24.06 14.72 2.29
CA MET A 100 -25.51 14.73 2.27
C MET A 100 -26.01 15.85 3.17
N ASP A 101 -26.79 16.77 2.61
CA ASP A 101 -27.54 17.76 3.38
C ASP A 101 -28.92 17.17 3.71
N GLY A 102 -29.12 16.80 4.98
CA GLY A 102 -30.36 16.24 5.50
C GLY A 102 -31.30 17.29 6.12
N SER A 103 -31.04 18.58 5.93
CA SER A 103 -31.87 19.64 6.50
C SER A 103 -33.17 19.90 5.72
N GLY A 104 -33.29 19.37 4.50
CA GLY A 104 -34.48 19.43 3.65
C GLY A 104 -35.38 18.20 3.73
N SER A 105 -36.54 18.25 3.07
CA SER A 105 -37.47 17.11 2.95
C SER A 105 -36.95 15.98 2.06
N ASP A 106 -36.02 16.30 1.15
CA ASP A 106 -35.30 15.34 0.31
C ASP A 106 -33.78 15.47 0.57
N PRO A 107 -33.05 14.34 0.66
CA PRO A 107 -31.60 14.37 0.84
C PRO A 107 -30.92 14.89 -0.44
N GLU A 108 -30.26 16.05 -0.36
CA GLU A 108 -29.47 16.59 -1.48
C GLU A 108 -27.97 16.37 -1.26
N LEU A 109 -27.24 15.99 -2.31
CA LEU A 109 -25.80 15.86 -2.26
C LEU A 109 -25.14 17.19 -2.63
N THR A 110 -24.34 17.73 -1.71
CA THR A 110 -23.53 18.92 -1.95
C THR A 110 -22.07 18.53 -2.13
N LEU A 111 -21.45 19.00 -3.22
CA LEU A 111 -20.02 18.79 -3.46
C LEU A 111 -19.20 19.47 -2.35
N LEU A 112 -18.44 18.68 -1.61
CA LEU A 112 -17.54 19.17 -0.57
C LEU A 112 -16.15 19.45 -1.11
N ALA A 113 -15.58 18.59 -1.94
CA ALA A 113 -14.23 18.76 -2.47
C ALA A 113 -14.03 17.98 -3.78
N SER A 114 -13.07 18.44 -4.60
CA SER A 114 -12.63 17.75 -5.82
C SER A 114 -11.09 17.70 -5.90
N TYR A 115 -10.58 16.66 -6.56
CA TYR A 115 -9.18 16.49 -6.94
C TYR A 115 -9.10 16.36 -8.45
N ALA A 116 -8.23 17.18 -9.07
CA ALA A 116 -8.05 17.27 -10.52
C ALA A 116 -9.37 17.51 -11.30
N GLY A 117 -10.36 18.16 -10.66
CA GLY A 117 -11.62 18.61 -11.25
C GLY A 117 -11.80 20.13 -11.09
N PRO A 118 -12.82 20.74 -11.70
CA PRO A 118 -13.07 22.18 -11.58
C PRO A 118 -13.21 22.58 -10.11
N ASN A 119 -12.51 23.65 -9.72
CA ASN A 119 -12.58 24.22 -8.39
C ASN A 119 -13.97 24.85 -8.19
N GLY A 120 -14.89 24.09 -7.60
CA GLY A 120 -16.00 24.61 -6.78
C GLY A 120 -16.82 25.78 -7.33
N GLU A 121 -17.24 25.74 -8.59
CA GLU A 121 -18.43 26.50 -9.01
C GLU A 121 -19.58 25.52 -9.27
N GLU A 122 -20.49 25.48 -8.29
CA GLU A 122 -21.90 25.04 -8.33
C GLU A 122 -22.26 23.83 -9.22
N GLY A 123 -21.95 22.63 -8.74
CA GLY A 123 -22.58 21.39 -9.20
C GLY A 123 -23.55 20.86 -8.16
N ARG A 124 -24.77 21.41 -8.07
CA ARG A 124 -25.87 20.78 -7.32
C ARG A 124 -26.39 19.59 -8.11
N THR A 125 -26.04 18.37 -7.68
CA THR A 125 -26.64 17.14 -8.18
C THR A 125 -27.81 16.77 -7.28
N ARG A 126 -29.02 16.78 -7.86
CA ARG A 126 -30.24 16.23 -7.24
C ARG A 126 -30.13 14.72 -7.07
#